data_AF-A0A9D8L710-F1
#
_entry.id   AF-A0A9D8L710-F1
#
_cell.length_a   1.000
_cell.length_b   1.000
_cell.length_c   1.000
_cell.angle_alpha   90.00
_cell.angle_beta   90.00
_cell.angle_gamma   90.00
#
_symmetry.space_group_name_H-M   'P 1'
#
loop_
_entity.id
_entity.type
_entity.pdbx_description
1 polymer ?
#
loop_
_entity_poly.entity_id
_entity_poly.type
_entity_poly.pdbx_seq_one_letter_code
_entity_poly.pdbx_strand_id
1 'polypeptide(L)'
;MTLYTVLAPPRLEGEIRPDPIRLAFIKEGFCWPALFVPVLWMILRRMWIVLALYVAVALGIGALDGHVPPAIPVAVILLGWIWFAIEANGLRRWTYLI
;
A
#
# COMPACT_ATOMS: atom_id res chain seq x y z
N MET A 1 18.11 -1.31 -12.26
CA MET A 1 18.58 -0.32 -11.27
C MET A 1 17.56 -0.23 -10.17
N THR A 2 17.97 -0.23 -8.90
CA THR A 2 17.08 -0.22 -7.74
C THR A 2 16.99 1.21 -7.20
N LEU A 3 15.83 1.85 -7.32
CA LEU A 3 15.59 3.21 -6.82
C LEU A 3 15.04 3.14 -5.39
N TYR A 4 15.53 4.00 -4.50
CA TYR A 4 15.08 4.09 -3.12
C TYR A 4 14.72 5.55 -2.81
N THR A 5 13.53 5.76 -2.22
CA THR A 5 13.16 7.06 -1.65
C THR A 5 13.55 7.08 -0.19
N VAL A 6 14.27 8.13 0.20
CA VAL A 6 14.71 8.36 1.58
C VAL A 6 13.77 9.39 2.21
N LEU A 7 12.98 8.94 3.19
CA LEU A 7 12.12 9.83 3.98
C LEU A 7 12.86 10.23 5.26
N ALA A 8 13.18 11.51 5.37
CA ALA A 8 13.65 12.11 6.61
C ALA A 8 12.45 12.58 7.44
N PRO A 9 12.40 12.28 8.76
CA PRO A 9 11.36 12.81 9.63
C PRO A 9 11.39 14.34 9.68
N PRO A 10 10.29 14.98 10.12
CA PRO A 10 10.27 16.43 10.37
C PRO A 10 11.42 16.82 11.30
N ARG A 11 12.20 17.83 10.91
CA ARG A 11 13.32 18.31 11.72
C ARG A 11 12.78 18.81 13.06
N LEU A 12 13.33 18.32 14.17
CA LEU A 12 13.09 18.93 15.47
C LEU A 12 13.80 20.29 15.53
N GLU A 13 13.20 21.27 16.21
CA GLU A 13 13.79 22.59 16.37
C GLU A 13 15.19 22.47 17.00
N GLY A 14 16.21 22.96 16.28
CA GLY A 14 17.62 22.91 16.70
C GLY A 14 18.48 21.84 16.00
N GLU A 15 17.91 20.93 15.19
CA GLU A 15 18.70 19.95 14.42
C GLU A 15 19.30 20.54 13.12
N ILE A 16 20.63 20.54 13.02
CA ILE A 16 21.38 20.97 11.83
C ILE A 16 21.34 19.90 10.72
N ARG A 17 21.25 18.61 11.09
CA ARG A 17 21.09 17.47 10.19
C ARG A 17 20.09 16.47 10.80
N PRO A 18 19.20 15.87 9.99
CA PRO A 18 18.34 14.80 10.48
C PRO A 18 19.20 13.61 10.92
N ASP A 19 18.88 13.04 12.08
CA ASP A 19 19.52 11.82 12.58
C ASP A 19 19.44 10.69 11.53
N PRO A 20 20.57 10.16 11.03
CA PRO A 20 20.58 9.12 10.01
C PRO A 20 19.89 7.83 10.46
N ILE A 21 19.77 7.58 11.77
CA ILE A 21 19.06 6.42 12.32
C ILE A 21 17.54 6.52 12.08
N ARG A 22 17.02 7.73 11.92
CA ARG A 22 15.58 7.98 11.72
C ARG A 22 15.15 7.99 10.25
N LEU A 23 16.07 7.77 9.32
CA LEU A 23 15.78 7.72 7.88
C LEU A 23 15.02 6.44 7.52
N ALA A 24 13.83 6.59 6.94
CA ALA A 24 13.08 5.47 6.39
C ALA A 24 13.42 5.29 4.91
N PHE A 25 14.12 4.21 4.58
CA PHE A 25 14.39 3.81 3.20
C PHE A 25 13.24 2.95 2.67
N ILE A 26 12.50 3.49 1.70
CA ILE A 26 11.44 2.76 1.02
C ILE A 26 11.95 2.40 -0.38
N LYS A 27 12.00 1.09 -0.66
CA LYS A 27 12.28 0.60 -2.00
C LYS A 27 11.13 1.02 -2.91
N GLU A 28 11.46 1.70 -4.01
CA GLU A 28 10.48 2.05 -5.03
C GLU A 28 10.16 0.84 -5.91
N GLY A 29 8.89 0.71 -6.30
CA GLY A 29 8.41 -0.35 -7.20
C GLY A 29 7.70 -1.51 -6.49
N PHE A 30 7.77 -2.70 -7.09
CA PHE A 30 6.94 -3.85 -6.74
C PHE A 30 7.17 -4.40 -5.32
N CYS A 31 6.08 -4.53 -4.56
CA CYS A 31 6.05 -5.08 -3.21
C CYS A 31 5.54 -6.53 -3.21
N TRP A 32 6.47 -7.48 -3.22
CA TRP A 32 6.14 -8.92 -3.23
C TRP A 32 5.18 -9.37 -2.12
N PRO A 33 5.33 -8.94 -0.85
CA PRO A 33 4.40 -9.33 0.21
C PRO A 33 2.98 -8.79 -0.02
N ALA A 34 2.87 -7.60 -0.62
CA ALA A 34 1.58 -6.97 -0.91
C ALA A 34 0.82 -7.69 -2.04
N LEU A 35 1.52 -8.41 -2.91
CA LEU A 35 0.90 -9.24 -3.95
C LEU A 35 0.27 -10.51 -3.37
N PHE A 36 1.01 -11.25 -2.54
CA PHE A 36 0.57 -12.56 -2.06
C PHE A 36 -0.41 -12.48 -0.89
N VAL A 37 -0.21 -11.49 0.00
CA VAL A 37 -1.00 -11.35 1.23
C VAL A 37 -1.35 -9.87 1.48
N PRO A 38 -2.14 -9.23 0.59
CA PRO A 38 -2.42 -7.79 0.66
C PRO A 38 -3.04 -7.38 2.00
N VAL A 39 -4.02 -8.15 2.49
CA VAL A 39 -4.73 -7.87 3.76
C VAL A 39 -3.78 -7.95 4.97
N LEU A 40 -3.02 -9.04 5.09
CA LEU A 40 -2.09 -9.21 6.20
C LEU A 40 -0.99 -8.15 6.17
N TRP A 41 -0.52 -7.79 4.96
CA TRP A 41 0.47 -6.74 4.78
C TRP A 41 -0.04 -5.36 5.23
N MET A 42 -1.28 -4.99 4.86
CA MET A 42 -1.89 -3.74 5.30
C MET A 42 -2.01 -3.66 6.83
N ILE A 43 -2.41 -4.77 7.48
CA ILE A 43 -2.52 -4.86 8.95
C ILE A 43 -1.15 -4.69 9.60
N LEU A 44 -0.12 -5.41 9.14
CA LEU A 44 1.25 -5.32 9.68
C LEU A 44 1.86 -3.92 9.50
N ARG A 45 1.50 -3.23 8.43
CA ARG A 45 1.91 -1.84 8.17
C ARG A 45 1.01 -0.79 8.85
N ARG A 46 -0.01 -1.22 9.61
CA ARG A 46 -1.00 -0.37 10.30
C ARG A 46 -1.76 0.59 9.38
N MET A 47 -1.99 0.20 8.13
CA MET A 47 -2.63 1.02 7.10
C MET A 47 -4.15 0.86 7.13
N TRP A 48 -4.78 1.30 8.22
CA TRP A 48 -6.21 1.05 8.50
C TRP A 48 -7.17 1.70 7.50
N ILE A 49 -6.87 2.91 7.02
CA ILE A 49 -7.71 3.60 6.02
C ILE A 49 -7.71 2.83 4.69
N VAL A 50 -6.53 2.38 4.26
CA VAL A 50 -6.36 1.61 3.02
C VAL A 50 -7.07 0.25 3.16
N LEU A 51 -6.97 -0.39 4.32
CA LEU A 51 -7.69 -1.63 4.62
C LEU A 51 -9.21 -1.42 4.55
N ALA A 52 -9.72 -0.36 5.16
CA ALA A 52 -11.16 -0.05 5.13
C ALA A 52 -11.65 0.20 3.70
N LEU A 53 -10.90 0.95 2.90
CA LEU A 53 -11.21 1.18 1.48
C LEU A 53 -11.19 -0.13 0.68
N TYR A 54 -10.18 -0.98 0.90
CA TYR A 54 -10.09 -2.29 0.25
C TYR A 54 -11.30 -3.17 0.55
N VAL A 55 -11.71 -3.24 1.82
CA VAL A 55 -12.90 -4.00 2.24
C VAL A 55 -14.17 -3.41 1.62
N ALA A 56 -14.32 -2.08 1.60
CA ALA A 56 -15.47 -1.43 0.97
C ALA A 56 -15.60 -1.76 -0.52
N VAL A 57 -14.49 -1.74 -1.26
CA VAL A 57 -14.47 -2.13 -2.68
C VAL A 57 -14.81 -3.60 -2.85
N ALA A 58 -14.24 -4.49 -2.04
CA ALA A 58 -14.53 -5.93 -2.10
C ALA A 58 -16.01 -6.23 -1.84
N LEU A 59 -16.62 -5.55 -0.86
CA LEU A 59 -18.06 -5.66 -0.58
C LEU A 59 -18.90 -5.13 -1.74
N GLY A 60 -18.50 -4.01 -2.35
CA GLY A 60 -19.17 -3.46 -3.53
C GLY A 60 -19.15 -4.39 -4.73
N ILE A 61 -18.02 -5.07 -4.97
CA ILE A 61 -17.91 -6.10 -6.03
C ILE A 61 -18.82 -7.29 -5.69
N GLY A 62 -18.83 -7.76 -4.44
CA GLY A 62 -19.71 -8.84 -4.00
C GLY A 62 -21.20 -8.51 -4.13
N ALA A 63 -21.59 -7.25 -3.98
CA ALA A 63 -22.98 -6.82 -4.18
C ALA A 63 -23.42 -6.87 -5.66
N LEU A 64 -22.47 -6.91 -6.61
CA LEU A 64 -22.74 -7.06 -8.04
C LEU A 64 -22.76 -8.54 -8.48
N ASP A 65 -22.55 -9.47 -7.55
CA ASP A 65 -22.56 -10.89 -7.83
C ASP A 65 -23.93 -11.33 -8.38
N GLY A 66 -23.91 -12.09 -9.48
CA GLY A 66 -25.11 -12.49 -10.23
C GLY A 66 -25.58 -11.52 -11.34
N HIS A 67 -25.06 -10.29 -11.39
CA HIS A 67 -25.35 -9.35 -12.49
C HIS A 67 -24.31 -9.38 -13.62
N VAL A 68 -23.17 -10.03 -13.38
CA VAL A 68 -22.04 -10.12 -14.31
C VAL A 68 -21.53 -11.56 -14.40
N PRO A 69 -20.92 -11.95 -15.53
CA PRO A 69 -20.23 -13.22 -15.64
C PRO A 69 -19.19 -13.38 -14.52
N PRO A 70 -19.07 -14.56 -13.90
CA PRO A 70 -18.19 -14.79 -12.74
C PRO A 70 -16.70 -14.56 -13.03
N ALA A 71 -16.31 -14.60 -14.31
CA ALA A 71 -14.94 -14.30 -14.73
C ALA A 71 -14.55 -12.82 -14.51
N ILE A 72 -15.52 -11.89 -14.55
CA ILE A 72 -15.26 -10.45 -14.41
C ILE A 72 -14.78 -10.07 -13.00
N PRO A 73 -15.50 -10.38 -11.91
CA PRO A 73 -15.05 -10.04 -10.56
C PRO A 73 -13.72 -10.72 -10.21
N VAL A 74 -13.47 -11.94 -10.68
CA VAL A 74 -12.18 -12.63 -10.52
C VAL A 74 -11.05 -11.86 -11.21
N ALA A 75 -11.24 -11.45 -12.46
CA ALA A 75 -10.25 -10.67 -13.19
C ALA A 75 -9.97 -9.32 -12.53
N VAL A 76 -11.02 -8.62 -12.06
CA VAL A 76 -10.90 -7.34 -11.36
C VAL A 76 -10.10 -7.50 -10.06
N ILE A 77 -10.36 -8.55 -9.28
CA ILE A 77 -9.62 -8.82 -8.04
C ILE A 77 -8.14 -9.09 -8.35
N LEU A 78 -7.84 -9.94 -9.34
CA LEU A 78 -6.47 -10.28 -9.71
C LEU A 78 -5.69 -9.06 -10.23
N LEU A 79 -6.30 -8.26 -11.11
CA LEU A 79 -5.71 -7.01 -11.59
C LEU A 79 -5.53 -6.01 -10.45
N GLY A 80 -6.49 -5.96 -9.51
CA GLY A 80 -6.43 -5.15 -8.30
C GLY A 80 -5.25 -5.54 -7.40
N TRP A 81 -4.94 -6.83 -7.27
CA TRP A 81 -3.78 -7.30 -6.50
C TRP A 81 -2.45 -6.88 -7.16
N ILE A 82 -2.36 -6.97 -8.49
CA ILE A 82 -1.17 -6.52 -9.24
C ILE A 82 -0.99 -5.02 -9.09
N TRP A 83 -2.06 -4.24 -9.30
CA TRP A 83 -2.04 -2.79 -9.12
C TRP A 83 -1.62 -2.43 -7.70
N PHE A 84 -2.22 -3.09 -6.70
CA PHE A 84 -1.91 -2.86 -5.30
C PHE A 84 -0.45 -3.18 -4.98
N ALA A 85 0.12 -4.26 -5.53
CA ALA A 85 1.52 -4.60 -5.32
C ALA A 85 2.50 -3.57 -5.91
N ILE A 86 2.10 -2.87 -6.97
CA ILE A 86 2.86 -1.74 -7.54
C ILE A 86 2.75 -0.51 -6.64
N GLU A 87 1.54 -0.17 -6.20
CA GLU A 87 1.26 1.07 -5.47
C GLU A 87 1.52 0.97 -3.95
N ALA A 88 1.69 -0.23 -3.41
CA ALA A 88 1.83 -0.50 -1.98
C ALA A 88 2.96 0.33 -1.33
N ASN A 89 4.09 0.50 -2.02
CA ASN A 89 5.21 1.29 -1.50
C ASN A 89 4.89 2.81 -1.51
N GLY A 90 4.10 3.29 -2.47
CA GLY A 90 3.59 4.66 -2.52
C GLY A 90 2.61 4.95 -1.38
N LEU A 91 1.66 4.03 -1.13
CA LEU A 91 0.72 4.13 0.00
C LEU A 91 1.44 4.14 1.34
N ARG A 92 2.54 3.38 1.47
CA ARG A 92 3.38 3.38 2.67
C ARG A 92 4.02 4.75 2.90
N ARG A 93 4.50 5.41 1.84
CA ARG A 93 5.04 6.78 1.92
C ARG A 93 3.97 7.79 2.36
N TRP A 94 2.75 7.70 1.84
CA TRP A 94 1.63 8.56 2.27
C TRP A 94 1.32 8.41 3.77
N THR A 95 1.41 7.18 4.30
CA THR A 95 1.15 6.90 5.72
C THR A 95 2.20 7.50 6.66
N TYR A 96 3.41 7.78 6.18
CA TYR A 96 4.45 8.46 6.98
C TYR A 96 4.36 9.99 6.92
N LEU A 97 3.57 10.56 5.99
CA LEU A 97 3.40 12.01 5.82
C LEU A 97 2.17 12.55 6.56
N ILE A 98 1.23 11.68 6.93
CA ILE A 98 0.06 11.96 7.78
C ILE A 98 0.46 11.69 9.23
#